data_AF-A0A929L9T1-F1
#
_entry.id   AF-A0A929L9T1-F1
#
_cell.length_a   1.000
_cell.length_b   1.000
_cell.length_c   1.000
_cell.angle_alpha   90.00
_cell.angle_beta   90.00
_cell.angle_gamma   90.00
#
_symmetry.space_group_name_H-M   'P 1'
#
loop_
_entity.id
_entity.type
_entity.pdbx_description
1 polymer ?
#
loop_
_entity_poly.entity_id
_entity_poly.type
_entity_poly.pdbx_seq_one_letter_code
_entity_poly.pdbx_strand_id
1 'polypeptide(L)'
;MPDSWDVQNRTDITELISTRREARRARRNRKTRYRAPRFNNRVRTKHKGWLAPSVEYKIGTHLHCIEEVQKLLPVTRIVVETASFDTQKLKNPEISGTGYQNGDQKGFWNVREYVLFRDNHECQHCHGKKKDPALNVHHIESRKTGGNSPSNLITLCETCHNEYHKKINSGKIKGPEDFKLPKRAKPYRDAAFMGIIRWTLLERLKQANPDLEVVNTYGYLTKNKRIELNLAKEHYNDAYCIAGNLNAKPLKQCLYLKKIRRHNRQIHKFNFIKGHKRKNNQAPHMVGGFCLFDKVRYKGQECFITGRRQCGAFTLKTFWGQKIKDGASMKKLILVERTSGYMK
;
A
#
# COMPACT_ATOMS: atom_id res chain seq x y z
N MET A 1 6.51 -26.13 -16.57
CA MET A 1 6.28 -24.78 -16.00
C MET A 1 5.28 -24.92 -14.87
N PRO A 2 5.39 -24.13 -13.79
CA PRO A 2 4.37 -24.11 -12.74
C PRO A 2 3.03 -23.64 -13.31
N ASP A 3 1.95 -24.28 -12.88
CA ASP A 3 0.57 -24.00 -13.30
C ASP A 3 -0.10 -22.93 -12.44
N SER A 4 0.55 -22.52 -11.35
CA SER A 4 0.05 -21.58 -10.36
C SER A 4 1.08 -20.50 -10.04
N TRP A 5 0.62 -19.26 -9.94
CA TRP A 5 1.45 -18.07 -9.71
C TRP A 5 0.88 -17.28 -8.52
N ASP A 6 1.68 -17.04 -7.48
CA ASP A 6 1.31 -16.17 -6.35
C ASP A 6 2.12 -14.87 -6.37
N VAL A 7 1.43 -13.75 -6.56
CA VAL A 7 2.06 -12.45 -6.82
C VAL A 7 1.91 -11.50 -5.63
N GLN A 8 3.02 -11.23 -4.96
CA GLN A 8 3.09 -10.21 -3.92
C GLN A 8 3.31 -8.81 -4.51
N ASN A 9 2.28 -7.97 -4.42
CA ASN A 9 2.31 -6.56 -4.81
C ASN A 9 3.10 -5.67 -3.83
N ARG A 10 3.55 -4.50 -4.32
CA ARG A 10 4.15 -3.47 -3.45
C ARG A 10 3.11 -2.74 -2.62
N THR A 11 3.36 -2.61 -1.32
CA THR A 11 2.49 -1.93 -0.35
C THR A 11 2.99 -0.54 0.06
N ASP A 12 4.27 -0.24 -0.17
CA ASP A 12 4.98 0.97 0.26
C ASP A 12 4.65 2.23 -0.57
N ILE A 13 3.93 2.09 -1.69
CA ILE A 13 3.69 3.18 -2.63
C ILE A 13 2.90 4.35 -2.01
N THR A 14 1.90 4.05 -1.18
CA THR A 14 1.12 5.09 -0.49
C THR A 14 2.02 5.96 0.38
N GLU A 15 2.89 5.31 1.16
CA GLU A 15 3.81 5.96 2.07
C GLU A 15 4.81 6.83 1.32
N LEU A 16 5.37 6.31 0.22
CA LEU A 16 6.28 7.06 -0.65
C LEU A 16 5.61 8.30 -1.27
N ILE A 17 4.35 8.20 -1.70
CA ILE A 17 3.58 9.33 -2.21
C ILE A 17 3.34 10.37 -1.10
N SER A 18 2.98 9.93 0.11
CA SER A 18 2.80 10.85 1.26
C SER A 18 4.10 11.55 1.62
N THR A 19 5.21 10.82 1.67
CA THR A 19 6.55 11.37 1.95
C THR A 19 6.94 12.41 0.90
N ARG A 20 6.69 12.15 -0.39
CA ARG A 20 6.93 13.12 -1.47
C ARG A 20 6.08 14.39 -1.30
N ARG A 21 4.82 14.24 -0.88
CA ARG A 21 3.90 15.36 -0.62
C ARG A 21 4.40 16.23 0.54
N GLU A 22 4.80 15.63 1.64
CA GLU A 22 5.35 16.32 2.81
C GLU A 22 6.65 17.05 2.50
N ALA A 23 7.59 16.40 1.82
CA ALA A 23 8.86 17.00 1.43
C ALA A 23 8.64 18.26 0.56
N ARG A 24 7.66 18.22 -0.34
CA ARG A 24 7.28 19.39 -1.15
C ARG A 24 6.67 20.51 -0.34
N ARG A 25 5.83 20.18 0.65
CA ARG A 25 5.23 21.18 1.55
C ARG A 25 6.31 21.84 2.41
N ALA A 26 7.18 21.05 3.02
CA ALA A 26 8.30 21.54 3.83
C ALA A 26 9.28 22.40 3.00
N ARG A 27 9.54 22.04 1.74
CA ARG A 27 10.34 22.88 0.83
C ARG A 27 9.65 24.23 0.58
N ARG A 28 8.36 24.21 0.25
CA ARG A 28 7.59 25.45 0.00
C ARG A 28 7.62 26.36 1.23
N ASN A 29 7.30 25.84 2.41
CA ASN A 29 7.31 26.63 3.64
C ASN A 29 8.67 27.31 3.92
N ARG A 30 9.79 26.66 3.60
CA ARG A 30 11.14 27.20 3.89
C ARG A 30 11.73 28.09 2.79
N LYS A 31 11.29 27.94 1.54
CA LYS A 31 11.97 28.52 0.36
C LYS A 31 11.10 29.44 -0.47
N THR A 32 9.80 29.48 -0.22
CA THR A 32 8.88 30.34 -0.98
C THR A 32 8.09 31.20 -0.01
N ARG A 33 7.92 32.48 -0.34
CA ARG A 33 6.88 33.32 0.29
C ARG A 33 5.52 32.61 0.14
N TYR A 34 4.59 32.94 1.04
CA TYR A 34 3.25 32.34 1.01
C TYR A 34 2.65 32.38 -0.40
N ARG A 35 2.10 31.25 -0.84
CA ARG A 35 1.41 31.10 -2.12
C ARG A 35 0.17 30.25 -1.91
N ALA A 36 -0.98 30.78 -2.30
CA ALA A 36 -2.26 30.07 -2.20
C ALA A 36 -2.22 28.72 -2.95
N PRO A 37 -2.89 27.68 -2.41
CA PRO A 37 -2.96 26.38 -3.06
C PRO A 37 -3.78 26.46 -4.36
N ARG A 38 -3.18 26.05 -5.49
CA ARG A 38 -3.84 26.05 -6.80
C ARG A 38 -4.45 24.68 -7.09
N PHE A 39 -5.60 24.38 -6.49
CA PHE A 39 -6.30 23.11 -6.71
C PHE A 39 -6.80 22.97 -8.15
N ASN A 40 -7.21 24.08 -8.78
CA ASN A 40 -7.71 24.09 -10.15
C ASN A 40 -6.67 23.67 -11.18
N ASN A 41 -5.38 23.89 -10.90
CA ASN A 41 -4.26 23.51 -11.78
C ASN A 41 -4.01 21.99 -11.79
N ARG A 42 -4.74 21.19 -11.00
CA ARG A 42 -4.65 19.72 -11.03
C ARG A 42 -5.53 19.13 -12.13
N VAL A 43 -5.38 19.64 -13.35
CA VAL A 43 -6.24 19.30 -14.49
C VAL A 43 -6.26 17.78 -14.74
N ARG A 44 -5.09 17.13 -14.66
CA ARG A 44 -4.97 15.69 -14.90
C ARG A 44 -5.87 14.83 -14.01
N THR A 45 -6.11 15.24 -12.76
CA THR A 45 -6.93 14.46 -11.82
C THR A 45 -8.43 14.63 -12.05
N LYS A 46 -8.81 15.54 -12.96
CA LYS A 46 -10.22 15.83 -13.30
C LYS A 46 -10.67 15.10 -14.57
N HIS A 47 -9.75 14.46 -15.31
CA HIS A 47 -10.14 13.68 -16.48
C HIS A 47 -10.90 12.40 -16.08
N LYS A 48 -11.90 12.04 -16.87
CA LYS A 48 -12.65 10.79 -16.72
C LYS A 48 -11.67 9.61 -16.80
N GLY A 49 -11.86 8.61 -15.93
CA GLY A 49 -10.97 7.44 -15.84
C GLY A 49 -9.65 7.70 -15.11
N TRP A 50 -9.41 8.91 -14.57
CA TRP A 50 -8.21 9.15 -13.76
C TRP A 50 -8.26 8.34 -12.47
N LEU A 51 -7.22 7.53 -12.25
CA LEU A 51 -7.01 6.80 -11.02
C LEU A 51 -5.84 7.34 -10.21
N ALA A 52 -5.92 7.19 -8.88
CA ALA A 52 -4.83 7.51 -8.00
C ALA A 52 -3.61 6.63 -8.32
N PRO A 53 -2.36 7.15 -8.30
CA PRO A 53 -1.18 6.39 -8.72
C PRO A 53 -0.95 5.06 -7.98
N SER A 54 -1.38 4.96 -6.72
CA SER A 54 -1.30 3.70 -5.95
C SER A 54 -2.30 2.64 -6.43
N VAL A 55 -3.46 3.07 -6.92
CA VAL A 55 -4.49 2.18 -7.51
C VAL A 55 -4.03 1.75 -8.89
N GLU A 56 -3.64 2.72 -9.71
CA GLU A 56 -3.16 2.51 -11.07
C GLU A 56 -1.99 1.51 -11.11
N TYR A 57 -1.03 1.66 -10.19
CA TYR A 57 0.09 0.73 -10.06
C TYR A 57 -0.35 -0.73 -9.80
N LYS A 58 -1.33 -0.93 -8.92
CA LYS A 58 -1.80 -2.27 -8.56
C LYS A 58 -2.55 -2.90 -9.74
N ILE A 59 -3.44 -2.15 -10.39
CA ILE A 59 -4.13 -2.59 -11.62
C ILE A 59 -3.09 -2.97 -12.70
N GLY A 60 -2.13 -2.09 -12.97
CA GLY A 60 -1.08 -2.37 -13.95
C GLY A 60 -0.21 -3.58 -13.59
N THR A 61 -0.04 -3.90 -12.30
CA THR A 61 0.68 -5.11 -11.90
C THR A 61 -0.14 -6.37 -12.19
N HIS A 62 -1.46 -6.35 -11.93
CA HIS A 62 -2.34 -7.46 -12.31
C HIS A 62 -2.41 -7.66 -13.83
N LEU A 63 -2.61 -6.58 -14.59
CA LEU A 63 -2.63 -6.63 -16.06
C LEU A 63 -1.34 -7.23 -16.62
N HIS A 64 -0.18 -6.77 -16.14
CA HIS A 64 1.10 -7.31 -16.59
C HIS A 64 1.27 -8.80 -16.23
N CYS A 65 0.86 -9.22 -15.03
CA CYS A 65 0.94 -10.64 -14.67
C CYS A 65 0.05 -11.52 -15.57
N ILE A 66 -1.14 -11.05 -15.93
CA ILE A 66 -2.04 -11.75 -16.86
C ILE A 66 -1.41 -11.79 -18.26
N GLU A 67 -0.88 -10.67 -18.74
CA GLU A 67 -0.18 -10.58 -20.03
C GLU A 67 1.00 -11.56 -20.12
N GLU A 68 1.79 -11.70 -19.04
CA GLU A 68 2.89 -12.66 -19.00
C GLU A 68 2.40 -14.12 -19.05
N VAL A 69 1.26 -14.43 -18.44
CA VAL A 69 0.65 -15.78 -18.54
C VAL A 69 0.15 -16.03 -19.97
N GLN A 70 -0.48 -15.04 -20.60
CA GLN A 70 -0.97 -15.14 -21.98
C GLN A 70 0.15 -15.35 -23.00
N LYS A 71 1.35 -14.80 -22.75
CA LYS A 71 2.54 -15.07 -23.59
C LYS A 71 3.05 -16.50 -23.47
N LEU A 72 2.75 -17.19 -22.37
CA LEU A 72 3.24 -18.52 -22.08
C LEU A 72 2.24 -19.62 -22.44
N LEU A 73 0.94 -19.35 -22.34
CA LEU A 73 -0.12 -20.34 -22.45
C LEU A 73 -1.27 -19.81 -23.34
N PRO A 74 -1.92 -20.69 -24.14
CA PRO A 74 -3.11 -20.33 -24.90
C PRO A 74 -4.31 -20.17 -23.96
N VAL A 75 -4.52 -18.95 -23.46
CA VAL A 75 -5.62 -18.62 -22.55
C VAL A 75 -6.93 -18.52 -23.34
N THR A 76 -7.93 -19.32 -22.97
CA THR A 76 -9.26 -19.32 -23.60
C THR A 76 -10.29 -18.49 -22.84
N ARG A 77 -10.09 -18.28 -21.53
CA ARG A 77 -11.02 -17.56 -20.65
C ARG A 77 -10.29 -16.91 -19.48
N ILE A 78 -10.72 -15.71 -19.08
CA ILE A 78 -10.21 -14.99 -17.91
C ILE A 78 -11.35 -14.82 -16.90
N VAL A 79 -11.18 -15.37 -15.71
CA VAL A 79 -12.13 -15.22 -14.60
C VAL A 79 -11.47 -14.42 -13.49
N VAL A 80 -12.08 -13.31 -13.10
CA VAL A 80 -11.56 -12.44 -12.04
C VAL A 80 -12.47 -12.52 -10.83
N GLU A 81 -11.97 -13.05 -9.70
CA GLU A 81 -12.69 -12.93 -8.43
C GLU A 81 -12.68 -11.48 -7.97
N THR A 82 -13.87 -10.97 -7.70
CA THR A 82 -14.01 -9.63 -7.18
C THR A 82 -15.03 -9.63 -6.05
N ALA A 83 -14.63 -9.16 -4.88
CA ALA A 83 -15.56 -8.90 -3.81
C ALA A 83 -16.26 -7.55 -4.04
N SER A 84 -17.60 -7.54 -4.00
CA SER A 84 -18.39 -6.32 -3.95
C SER A 84 -18.48 -5.87 -2.50
N PHE A 85 -17.80 -4.78 -2.16
CA PHE A 85 -17.95 -4.16 -0.85
C PHE A 85 -18.62 -2.80 -0.99
N ASP A 86 -19.89 -2.71 -0.62
CA ASP A 86 -20.51 -1.41 -0.42
C ASP A 86 -20.18 -0.89 0.98
N THR A 87 -19.12 -0.08 1.04
CA THR A 87 -18.62 0.45 2.30
C THR A 87 -19.61 1.40 2.98
N GLN A 88 -20.52 2.02 2.24
CA GLN A 88 -21.52 2.92 2.81
C GLN A 88 -22.68 2.11 3.37
N LYS A 89 -23.16 1.12 2.63
CA LYS A 89 -24.21 0.21 3.09
C LYS A 89 -23.77 -0.65 4.29
N LEU A 90 -22.47 -0.97 4.40
CA LEU A 90 -21.90 -1.61 5.58
C LEU A 90 -21.93 -0.73 6.84
N LYS A 91 -21.89 0.59 6.69
CA LYS A 91 -21.99 1.53 7.81
C LYS A 91 -23.43 1.88 8.16
N ASN A 92 -24.26 2.07 7.13
CA ASN A 92 -25.67 2.39 7.25
C ASN A 92 -26.45 1.49 6.27
N PRO A 93 -27.01 0.36 6.72
CA PRO A 93 -27.74 -0.58 5.87
C PRO A 93 -28.93 0.03 5.13
N GLU A 94 -29.55 1.06 5.72
CA GLU A 94 -30.73 1.77 5.21
C GLU A 94 -30.38 2.84 4.16
N ILE A 95 -29.10 3.00 3.81
CA ILE A 95 -28.67 4.03 2.87
C ILE A 95 -29.24 3.77 1.48
N SER A 96 -29.97 4.75 0.96
CA SER A 96 -30.60 4.71 -0.37
C SER A 96 -30.59 6.09 -1.03
N GLY A 97 -30.67 6.12 -2.36
CA GLY A 97 -30.79 7.34 -3.16
C GLY A 97 -29.74 8.40 -2.83
N THR A 98 -30.20 9.60 -2.44
CA THR A 98 -29.34 10.75 -2.09
C THR A 98 -28.48 10.52 -0.86
N GLY A 99 -28.78 9.50 -0.04
CA GLY A 99 -27.94 9.06 1.07
C GLY A 99 -26.50 8.77 0.64
N TYR A 100 -26.29 8.20 -0.55
CA TYR A 100 -24.94 7.92 -1.08
C TYR A 100 -24.12 9.18 -1.38
N GLN A 101 -24.79 10.30 -1.63
CA GLN A 101 -24.19 11.61 -1.90
C GLN A 101 -23.93 12.38 -0.59
N ASN A 102 -24.64 12.03 0.47
CA ASN A 102 -24.67 12.70 1.76
C ASN A 102 -23.85 11.91 2.78
N GLY A 103 -22.54 12.19 2.87
CA GLY A 103 -21.68 11.53 3.85
C GLY A 103 -21.85 12.04 5.29
N ASP A 104 -21.21 11.35 6.24
CA ASP A 104 -21.23 11.65 7.70
C ASP A 104 -20.96 13.13 8.05
N GLN A 105 -20.27 13.88 7.18
CA GLN A 105 -19.91 15.29 7.38
C GLN A 105 -20.93 16.29 6.79
N LYS A 106 -22.05 15.82 6.24
CA LYS A 106 -23.07 16.71 5.67
C LYS A 106 -23.56 17.68 6.75
N GLY A 107 -23.61 18.97 6.39
CA GLY A 107 -24.01 20.04 7.32
C GLY A 107 -22.85 20.69 8.07
N PHE A 108 -21.62 20.20 7.93
CA PHE A 108 -20.43 20.81 8.54
C PHE A 108 -19.54 21.48 7.49
N TRP A 109 -18.95 22.63 7.83
CA TRP A 109 -18.08 23.37 6.92
C TRP A 109 -16.78 22.60 6.62
N ASN A 110 -16.28 21.85 7.60
CA ASN A 110 -15.09 21.02 7.44
C ASN A 110 -15.02 19.87 8.46
N VAL A 111 -14.06 18.95 8.21
CA VAL A 111 -13.79 17.79 9.05
C VAL A 111 -13.51 18.17 10.51
N ARG A 112 -12.84 19.31 10.78
CA ARG A 112 -12.49 19.72 12.14
C ARG A 112 -13.76 20.02 12.93
N GLU A 113 -14.66 20.81 12.35
CA GLU A 113 -15.94 21.16 12.99
C GLU A 113 -16.80 19.94 13.25
N TYR A 114 -16.91 19.03 12.27
CA TYR A 114 -17.59 17.75 12.45
C TYR A 114 -17.02 16.94 13.63
N VAL A 115 -15.69 16.84 13.74
CA VAL A 115 -15.04 16.08 14.82
C VAL A 115 -15.25 16.74 16.18
N LEU A 116 -15.16 18.07 16.25
CA LEU A 116 -15.43 18.80 17.50
C LEU A 116 -16.88 18.62 17.93
N PHE A 117 -17.84 18.75 17.01
CA PHE A 117 -19.25 18.51 17.30
C PHE A 117 -19.52 17.07 17.76
N ARG A 118 -18.99 16.07 17.04
CA ARG A 118 -19.09 14.64 17.40
C ARG A 118 -18.56 14.36 18.81
N ASP A 119 -17.47 15.03 19.17
CA ASP A 119 -16.80 14.86 20.47
C ASP A 119 -17.36 15.84 21.53
N ASN A 120 -18.54 16.41 21.30
CA ASN A 120 -19.25 17.36 22.19
C ASN A 120 -18.41 18.57 22.62
N HIS A 121 -17.51 19.04 21.75
CA HIS A 121 -16.54 20.09 22.05
C HIS A 121 -15.76 19.84 23.34
N GLU A 122 -15.41 18.57 23.60
CA GLU A 122 -14.73 18.17 24.82
C GLU A 122 -13.48 17.34 24.53
N CYS A 123 -12.44 17.54 25.35
CA CYS A 123 -11.23 16.72 25.29
C CYS A 123 -11.55 15.26 25.66
N GLN A 124 -11.31 14.34 24.72
CA GLN A 124 -11.61 12.91 24.87
C GLN A 124 -10.59 12.15 25.75
N HIS A 125 -9.67 12.86 26.40
CA HIS A 125 -8.74 12.29 27.38
C HIS A 125 -9.03 12.78 28.80
N CYS A 126 -9.09 14.11 28.97
CA CYS A 126 -9.24 14.72 30.29
C CYS A 126 -10.66 15.17 30.61
N HIS A 127 -11.59 15.17 29.65
CA HIS A 127 -12.98 15.55 29.86
C HIS A 127 -13.11 16.90 30.59
N GLY A 128 -12.48 17.94 30.03
CA GLY A 128 -12.50 19.29 30.59
C GLY A 128 -11.67 19.52 31.86
N LYS A 129 -11.10 18.49 32.50
CA LYS A 129 -10.38 18.62 33.79
C LYS A 129 -9.20 19.59 33.77
N LYS A 130 -8.53 19.76 32.62
CA LYS A 130 -7.39 20.68 32.48
C LYS A 130 -7.81 22.14 32.23
N LYS A 131 -9.10 22.40 31.96
CA LYS A 131 -9.68 23.74 31.72
C LYS A 131 -8.99 24.56 30.61
N ASP A 132 -8.37 23.88 29.64
CA ASP A 132 -7.78 24.52 28.47
C ASP A 132 -8.90 25.08 27.56
N PRO A 133 -8.84 26.36 27.15
CA PRO A 133 -9.88 26.97 26.31
C PRO A 133 -9.79 26.53 24.84
N ALA A 134 -8.63 26.04 24.39
CA ALA A 134 -8.37 25.69 23.00
C ALA A 134 -8.35 24.17 22.79
N LEU A 135 -9.15 23.72 21.81
CA LEU A 135 -9.23 22.31 21.40
C LEU A 135 -8.57 22.07 20.04
N ASN A 136 -7.88 20.95 19.96
CA ASN A 136 -7.15 20.46 18.81
C ASN A 136 -7.75 19.15 18.30
N VAL A 137 -7.81 19.00 16.97
CA VAL A 137 -8.19 17.74 16.34
C VAL A 137 -6.93 16.94 16.03
N HIS A 138 -6.70 15.90 16.83
CA HIS A 138 -5.52 15.05 16.82
C HIS A 138 -5.70 13.81 15.95
N HIS A 139 -4.63 13.33 15.34
CA HIS A 139 -4.61 12.09 14.55
C HIS A 139 -4.27 10.88 15.43
N ILE A 140 -5.20 9.94 15.61
CA ILE A 140 -5.00 8.70 16.39
C ILE A 140 -3.84 7.87 15.82
N GLU A 141 -3.89 7.63 14.51
CA GLU A 141 -2.76 7.12 13.73
C GLU A 141 -2.15 8.26 12.91
N SER A 142 -0.82 8.24 12.73
CA SER A 142 -0.11 9.18 11.88
C SER A 142 -0.85 9.47 10.56
N ARG A 143 -0.96 10.75 10.21
CA ARG A 143 -1.57 11.20 8.96
C ARG A 143 -0.98 10.52 7.71
N LYS A 144 0.26 10.02 7.78
CA LYS A 144 0.91 9.28 6.68
C LYS A 144 0.21 7.97 6.35
N THR A 145 -0.15 7.21 7.38
CA THR A 145 -0.74 5.87 7.27
C THR A 145 -2.25 5.95 7.37
N GLY A 146 -2.76 6.72 8.35
CA GLY A 146 -4.17 6.78 8.67
C GLY A 146 -4.99 7.80 7.89
N GLY A 147 -4.35 8.83 7.33
CA GLY A 147 -5.03 9.90 6.59
C GLY A 147 -5.87 10.81 7.49
N ASN A 148 -6.89 11.45 6.90
CA ASN A 148 -7.73 12.47 7.55
C ASN A 148 -9.19 12.03 7.72
N SER A 149 -9.49 10.72 7.73
CA SER A 149 -10.86 10.28 7.96
C SER A 149 -11.31 10.70 9.36
N PRO A 150 -12.57 11.11 9.58
CA PRO A 150 -13.03 11.49 10.91
C PRO A 150 -12.82 10.40 11.96
N SER A 151 -12.91 9.12 11.58
CA SER A 151 -12.59 7.98 12.45
C SER A 151 -11.13 7.89 12.91
N ASN A 152 -10.20 8.62 12.27
CA ASN A 152 -8.79 8.73 12.66
C ASN A 152 -8.51 10.03 13.44
N LEU A 153 -9.55 10.81 13.73
CA LEU A 153 -9.44 12.12 14.35
C LEU A 153 -10.15 12.11 15.69
N ILE A 154 -9.56 12.78 16.67
CA ILE A 154 -10.09 12.87 18.03
C ILE A 154 -9.80 14.24 18.62
N THR A 155 -10.74 14.76 19.41
CA THR A 155 -10.61 16.07 20.06
C THR A 155 -9.78 15.95 21.33
N LEU A 156 -8.70 16.72 21.42
CA LEU A 156 -7.84 16.84 22.60
C LEU A 156 -7.63 18.32 22.93
N CYS A 157 -7.56 18.64 24.22
CA CYS A 157 -7.05 19.93 24.64
C CYS A 157 -5.55 20.07 24.35
N GLU A 158 -5.04 21.30 24.33
CA GLU A 158 -3.63 21.57 24.04
C GLU A 158 -2.68 20.83 24.98
N THR A 159 -2.97 20.81 26.27
CA THR A 159 -2.12 20.14 27.24
C THR A 159 -2.05 18.62 27.00
N CYS A 160 -3.20 17.97 26.78
CA CYS A 160 -3.25 16.53 26.49
C CYS A 160 -2.63 16.19 25.13
N HIS A 161 -2.81 17.05 24.13
CA HIS A 161 -2.21 16.88 22.81
C HIS A 161 -0.67 16.89 22.90
N ASN A 162 -0.09 17.86 23.61
CA ASN A 162 1.35 17.97 23.78
C ASN A 162 1.91 16.83 24.64
N GLU A 163 1.19 16.45 25.69
CA GLU A 163 1.54 15.32 26.55
C GLU A 163 1.59 13.99 25.79
N TYR A 164 0.62 13.75 24.90
CA TYR A 164 0.60 12.58 24.03
C TYR A 164 1.87 12.48 23.16
N HIS A 165 2.20 13.56 22.43
CA HIS A 165 3.40 13.58 21.59
C HIS A 165 4.69 13.45 22.40
N LYS A 166 4.76 14.06 23.59
CA LYS A 166 5.92 13.94 24.49
C LYS A 166 6.13 12.48 24.91
N LYS A 167 5.07 11.77 25.31
CA LYS A 167 5.13 10.38 25.76
C LYS A 167 5.42 9.41 24.61
N ILE A 168 4.83 9.62 23.42
CA ILE A 168 5.14 8.85 22.20
C ILE A 168 6.63 9.01 21.85
N ASN A 169 7.12 10.25 21.80
CA ASN A 169 8.50 10.52 21.40
C ASN A 169 9.53 9.98 22.41
N SER A 170 9.18 9.93 23.69
CA SER A 170 10.04 9.33 24.73
C SER A 170 9.91 7.80 24.83
N GLY A 171 9.09 7.16 23.99
CA GLY A 171 8.83 5.72 24.04
C GLY A 171 8.07 5.23 25.28
N LYS A 172 7.46 6.14 26.05
CA LYS A 172 6.68 5.81 27.27
C LYS A 172 5.32 5.22 26.93
N ILE A 173 4.79 5.58 25.77
CA ILE A 173 3.58 4.99 25.19
C ILE A 173 3.88 4.57 23.75
N LYS A 174 3.26 3.48 23.32
CA LYS A 174 3.37 2.92 21.96
C LYS A 174 2.21 3.34 21.07
N GLY A 175 1.08 3.72 21.66
CA GLY A 175 -0.13 4.03 20.91
C GLY A 175 -1.20 4.78 21.70
N PRO A 176 -2.36 5.02 21.07
CA PRO A 176 -3.51 5.69 21.70
C PRO A 176 -4.02 4.94 22.94
N GLU A 177 -3.98 3.60 22.94
CA GLU A 177 -4.46 2.79 24.06
C GLU A 177 -3.74 3.10 25.39
N ASP A 178 -2.41 3.25 25.35
CA ASP A 178 -1.58 3.54 26.52
C ASP A 178 -1.85 4.95 27.07
N PHE A 179 -2.46 5.81 26.26
CA PHE A 179 -2.92 7.15 26.65
C PHE A 179 -4.43 7.18 26.90
N LYS A 180 -5.08 6.02 27.09
CA LYS A 180 -6.54 5.89 27.31
C LYS A 180 -7.39 6.51 26.20
N LEU A 181 -6.87 6.55 24.97
CA LEU A 181 -7.62 6.97 23.80
C LEU A 181 -8.11 5.74 23.02
N PRO A 182 -9.27 5.84 22.35
CA PRO A 182 -9.77 4.76 21.53
C PRO A 182 -8.83 4.46 20.37
N LYS A 183 -8.75 3.19 20.00
CA LYS A 183 -8.15 2.80 18.72
C LYS A 183 -9.00 3.31 17.58
N ARG A 184 -8.34 3.62 16.47
CA ARG A 184 -9.01 3.98 15.23
C ARG A 184 -9.95 2.84 14.81
N ALA A 185 -11.19 3.19 14.44
CA ALA A 185 -12.11 2.23 13.82
C ALA A 185 -11.50 1.67 12.51
N LYS A 186 -11.73 0.37 12.23
CA LYS A 186 -11.18 -0.30 11.04
C LYS A 186 -11.57 0.47 9.77
N PRO A 187 -10.60 0.96 8.98
CA PRO A 187 -10.92 1.74 7.80
C PRO A 187 -11.41 0.82 6.66
N TYR A 188 -12.45 1.23 5.94
CA TYR A 188 -12.91 0.56 4.71
C TYR A 188 -12.04 0.90 3.49
N ARG A 189 -10.78 1.28 3.71
CA ARG A 189 -9.88 1.71 2.64
C ARG A 189 -9.64 0.59 1.64
N ASP A 190 -9.40 -0.62 2.13
CA ASP A 190 -9.13 -1.78 1.28
C ASP A 190 -10.39 -2.21 0.52
N ALA A 191 -11.56 -2.14 1.15
CA ALA A 191 -12.84 -2.41 0.51
C ALA A 191 -13.15 -1.40 -0.62
N ALA A 192 -13.05 -0.10 -0.35
CA ALA A 192 -13.23 0.95 -1.36
C ALA A 192 -12.21 0.81 -2.51
N PHE A 193 -10.99 0.42 -2.15
CA PHE A 193 -9.93 0.14 -3.11
C PHE A 193 -10.27 -1.05 -4.01
N MET A 194 -10.75 -2.16 -3.45
CA MET A 194 -11.18 -3.33 -4.21
C MET A 194 -12.35 -3.00 -5.14
N GLY A 195 -13.29 -2.15 -4.70
CA GLY A 195 -14.39 -1.67 -5.55
C GLY A 195 -13.91 -0.92 -6.79
N ILE A 196 -12.91 -0.03 -6.64
CA ILE A 196 -12.32 0.70 -7.77
C ILE A 196 -11.54 -0.24 -8.68
N ILE A 197 -10.70 -1.13 -8.12
CA ILE A 197 -9.93 -2.08 -8.94
C ILE A 197 -10.86 -3.00 -9.73
N ARG A 198 -11.93 -3.51 -9.11
CA ARG A 198 -12.86 -4.48 -9.70
C ARG A 198 -13.31 -4.05 -11.09
N TRP A 199 -13.91 -2.87 -11.20
CA TRP A 199 -14.49 -2.39 -12.45
C TRP A 199 -13.41 -2.04 -13.46
N THR A 200 -12.40 -1.26 -13.05
CA THR A 200 -11.38 -0.82 -14.00
C THR A 200 -10.51 -1.96 -14.51
N LEU A 201 -10.18 -2.96 -13.68
CA LEU A 201 -9.44 -4.14 -14.12
C LEU A 201 -10.25 -4.95 -15.13
N LEU A 202 -11.53 -5.21 -14.83
CA LEU A 202 -12.42 -5.98 -15.70
C LEU A 202 -12.63 -5.29 -17.05
N GLU A 203 -12.92 -3.98 -17.04
CA GLU A 203 -13.08 -3.18 -18.27
C GLU A 203 -11.82 -3.19 -19.12
N ARG A 204 -10.65 -2.96 -18.50
CA ARG A 204 -9.37 -2.97 -19.23
C ARG A 204 -9.01 -4.34 -19.78
N LEU A 205 -9.33 -5.42 -19.06
CA LEU A 205 -9.11 -6.79 -19.55
C LEU A 205 -10.02 -7.10 -20.74
N LYS A 206 -11.29 -6.71 -20.71
CA LYS A 206 -12.21 -6.83 -21.85
C LYS A 206 -11.71 -6.06 -23.06
N GLN A 207 -11.24 -4.83 -22.86
CA GLN A 207 -10.70 -4.00 -23.93
C GLN A 207 -9.41 -4.58 -24.53
N ALA A 208 -8.53 -5.13 -23.70
CA ALA A 208 -7.27 -5.71 -24.16
C ALA A 208 -7.44 -7.10 -24.81
N ASN A 209 -8.56 -7.78 -24.55
CA ASN A 209 -8.82 -9.15 -25.01
C ASN A 209 -10.26 -9.26 -25.55
N PRO A 210 -10.56 -8.61 -26.69
CA PRO A 210 -11.92 -8.58 -27.24
C PRO A 210 -12.44 -9.98 -27.61
N ASP A 211 -11.55 -10.90 -27.98
CA ASP A 211 -11.88 -12.25 -28.42
C ASP A 211 -11.97 -13.28 -27.28
N LEU A 212 -11.61 -12.89 -26.04
CA LEU A 212 -11.65 -13.77 -24.88
C LEU A 212 -12.85 -13.48 -24.00
N GLU A 213 -13.43 -14.55 -23.47
CA GLU A 213 -14.45 -14.42 -22.43
C GLU A 213 -13.79 -13.92 -21.13
N VAL A 214 -14.12 -12.68 -20.72
CA VAL A 214 -13.66 -12.08 -19.47
C VAL A 214 -14.83 -11.86 -18.52
N VAL A 215 -14.90 -12.68 -17.46
CA VAL A 215 -16.00 -12.71 -16.50
C VAL A 215 -15.55 -12.44 -15.08
N ASN A 216 -16.46 -11.90 -14.27
CA ASN A 216 -16.27 -11.71 -12.84
C ASN A 216 -16.93 -12.84 -12.05
N THR A 217 -16.30 -13.25 -10.95
CA THR A 217 -16.90 -14.17 -9.96
C THR A 217 -16.90 -13.55 -8.57
N TYR A 218 -17.64 -14.16 -7.64
CA TYR A 218 -17.81 -13.70 -6.26
C TYR A 218 -17.10 -14.64 -5.29
N GLY A 219 -16.45 -14.06 -4.27
CA GLY A 219 -15.64 -14.84 -3.34
C GLY A 219 -16.39 -15.86 -2.47
N TYR A 220 -17.70 -15.69 -2.27
CA TYR A 220 -18.49 -16.72 -1.57
C TYR A 220 -18.60 -18.01 -2.39
N LEU A 221 -18.65 -17.91 -3.72
CA LEU A 221 -18.64 -19.07 -4.63
C LEU A 221 -17.28 -19.77 -4.59
N THR A 222 -16.19 -19.00 -4.60
CA THR A 222 -14.82 -19.54 -4.44
C THR A 222 -14.66 -20.26 -3.11
N LYS A 223 -15.11 -19.63 -2.00
CA LYS A 223 -15.05 -20.22 -0.66
C LYS A 223 -15.82 -21.54 -0.60
N ASN A 224 -17.02 -21.59 -1.17
CA ASN A 224 -17.85 -22.80 -1.15
C ASN A 224 -17.14 -23.96 -1.87
N LYS A 225 -16.69 -23.73 -3.10
CA LYS A 225 -15.92 -24.73 -3.89
C LYS A 225 -14.66 -25.20 -3.17
N ARG A 226 -13.93 -24.28 -2.51
CA ARG A 226 -12.72 -24.64 -1.76
C ARG A 226 -13.02 -25.59 -0.60
N ILE A 227 -14.14 -25.39 0.09
CA ILE A 227 -14.59 -26.25 1.21
C ILE A 227 -15.01 -27.61 0.67
N GLU A 228 -15.81 -27.64 -0.40
CA GLU A 228 -16.24 -28.88 -1.08
C GLU A 228 -15.05 -29.74 -1.52
N LEU A 229 -13.96 -29.11 -1.99
CA LEU A 229 -12.74 -29.78 -2.43
C LEU A 229 -11.72 -30.03 -1.31
N ASN A 230 -12.02 -29.66 -0.06
CA ASN A 230 -11.13 -29.76 1.10
C ASN A 230 -9.73 -29.13 0.87
N LEU A 231 -9.69 -27.98 0.21
CA LEU A 231 -8.44 -27.26 -0.09
C LEU A 231 -8.09 -26.24 1.00
N ALA A 232 -6.80 -26.12 1.30
CA ALA A 232 -6.29 -25.10 2.22
C ALA A 232 -6.50 -23.68 1.69
N LYS A 233 -6.65 -22.70 2.60
CA LYS A 233 -6.80 -21.29 2.24
C LYS A 233 -5.48 -20.69 1.78
N GLU A 234 -5.24 -20.77 0.48
CA GLU A 234 -4.07 -20.23 -0.21
C GLU A 234 -4.52 -19.49 -1.48
N HIS A 235 -3.77 -18.44 -1.89
CA HIS A 235 -4.16 -17.62 -3.04
C HIS A 235 -4.27 -18.42 -4.35
N TYR A 236 -3.37 -19.39 -4.56
CA TYR A 236 -3.38 -20.21 -5.77
C TYR A 236 -4.53 -21.25 -5.76
N ASN A 237 -4.92 -21.75 -4.59
CA ASN A 237 -6.09 -22.63 -4.45
C ASN A 237 -7.39 -21.87 -4.75
N ASP A 238 -7.48 -20.61 -4.33
CA ASP A 238 -8.60 -19.73 -4.68
C ASP A 238 -8.65 -19.53 -6.20
N ALA A 239 -7.50 -19.24 -6.84
CA ALA A 239 -7.38 -19.13 -8.30
C ALA A 239 -7.81 -20.42 -9.04
N TYR A 240 -7.44 -21.59 -8.53
CA TYR A 240 -7.86 -22.88 -9.06
C TYR A 240 -9.39 -23.07 -9.00
N CYS A 241 -10.00 -22.76 -7.85
CA CYS A 241 -11.46 -22.82 -7.67
C CYS A 241 -12.20 -21.84 -8.60
N ILE A 242 -11.60 -20.66 -8.84
CA ILE A 242 -12.11 -19.63 -9.75
C ILE A 242 -12.06 -20.08 -11.21
N ALA A 243 -10.95 -20.70 -11.64
CA ALA A 243 -10.78 -21.18 -13.02
C ALA A 243 -11.88 -22.18 -13.42
N GLY A 244 -12.35 -22.98 -12.47
CA GLY A 244 -13.52 -23.85 -12.61
C GLY A 244 -13.26 -25.17 -13.33
N ASN A 245 -12.04 -25.41 -13.81
CA ASN A 245 -11.64 -26.71 -14.38
C ASN A 245 -11.18 -27.67 -13.27
N LEU A 246 -12.12 -28.07 -12.41
CA LEU A 246 -11.83 -28.80 -11.16
C LEU A 246 -11.33 -30.24 -11.36
N ASN A 247 -11.40 -30.76 -12.58
CA ASN A 247 -10.89 -32.08 -12.95
C ASN A 247 -9.39 -32.06 -13.30
N ALA A 248 -8.80 -30.89 -13.46
CA ALA A 248 -7.37 -30.77 -13.77
C ALA A 248 -6.53 -31.16 -12.55
N LYS A 249 -5.47 -31.95 -12.75
CA LYS A 249 -4.52 -32.26 -11.67
C LYS A 249 -3.56 -31.07 -11.51
N PRO A 250 -3.57 -30.36 -10.37
CA PRO A 250 -2.64 -29.27 -10.15
C PRO A 250 -1.22 -29.81 -10.01
N LEU A 251 -0.24 -29.08 -10.56
CA LEU A 251 1.16 -29.32 -10.30
C LEU A 251 1.47 -28.94 -8.86
N LYS A 252 2.42 -29.66 -8.26
CA LYS A 252 2.88 -29.37 -6.89
C LYS A 252 3.71 -28.08 -6.78
N GLN A 253 3.93 -27.38 -7.88
CA GLN A 253 4.85 -26.24 -7.97
C GLN A 253 4.07 -24.95 -8.22
N CYS A 254 4.22 -24.00 -7.29
CA CYS A 254 3.71 -22.63 -7.43
C CYS A 254 4.87 -21.65 -7.62
N LEU A 255 4.75 -20.75 -8.58
CA LEU A 255 5.69 -19.67 -8.80
C LEU A 255 5.37 -18.48 -7.90
N TYR A 256 6.23 -18.21 -6.93
CA TYR A 256 6.10 -17.03 -6.07
C TYR A 256 6.80 -15.83 -6.68
N LEU A 257 6.05 -14.79 -6.99
CA LEU A 257 6.53 -13.56 -7.60
C LEU A 257 6.40 -12.40 -6.64
N LYS A 258 7.50 -11.72 -6.32
CA LYS A 258 7.47 -10.50 -5.50
C LYS A 258 7.81 -9.29 -6.34
N LYS A 259 6.83 -8.40 -6.52
CA LYS A 259 7.03 -7.14 -7.25
C LYS A 259 7.94 -6.22 -6.44
N ILE A 260 9.03 -5.78 -7.05
CA ILE A 260 10.03 -4.92 -6.42
C ILE A 260 10.18 -3.59 -7.15
N ARG A 261 10.78 -2.62 -6.48
CA ARG A 261 11.13 -1.34 -7.12
C ARG A 261 12.31 -1.54 -8.07
N ARG A 262 12.24 -0.94 -9.26
CA ARG A 262 13.36 -0.94 -10.21
C ARG A 262 14.43 0.10 -9.85
N HIS A 263 13.99 1.32 -9.49
CA HIS A 263 14.91 2.43 -9.22
C HIS A 263 14.57 3.18 -7.94
N ASN A 264 15.60 3.74 -7.30
CA ASN A 264 15.42 4.77 -6.27
C ASN A 264 15.22 6.13 -6.94
N ARG A 265 14.06 6.76 -6.76
CA ARG A 265 13.80 8.11 -7.28
C ARG A 265 14.14 9.23 -6.29
N GLN A 266 14.55 8.89 -5.06
CA GLN A 266 15.01 9.86 -4.08
C GLN A 266 16.50 10.12 -4.30
N ILE A 267 16.84 11.35 -4.69
CA ILE A 267 18.22 11.76 -5.02
C ILE A 267 19.07 11.95 -3.76
N HIS A 268 18.55 12.63 -2.74
CA HIS A 268 19.28 12.94 -1.51
C HIS A 268 18.53 12.47 -0.25
N LYS A 269 19.30 12.21 0.81
CA LYS A 269 18.76 11.95 2.15
C LYS A 269 18.17 13.24 2.75
N PHE A 270 17.22 13.08 3.67
CA PHE A 270 16.58 14.21 4.35
C PHE A 270 17.51 14.90 5.35
N ASN A 271 18.25 14.09 6.13
CA ASN A 271 19.16 14.58 7.15
C ASN A 271 20.44 15.10 6.51
N PHE A 272 20.89 16.24 6.99
CA PHE A 272 22.18 16.81 6.64
C PHE A 272 23.29 16.08 7.41
N ILE A 273 24.46 15.97 6.77
CA ILE A 273 25.69 15.60 7.46
C ILE A 273 26.39 16.88 7.95
N LYS A 274 27.45 16.73 8.76
CA LYS A 274 28.28 17.85 9.24
C LYS A 274 28.64 18.79 8.09
N GLY A 275 28.52 20.10 8.32
CA GLY A 275 28.73 21.13 7.30
C GLY A 275 27.54 21.35 6.34
N HIS A 276 26.31 21.01 6.75
CA HIS A 276 25.07 21.26 5.99
C HIS A 276 25.03 20.63 4.58
N LYS A 277 25.83 19.59 4.33
CA LYS A 277 25.82 18.86 3.05
C LYS A 277 24.71 17.81 3.04
N ARG A 278 24.06 17.62 1.89
CA ARG A 278 23.07 16.56 1.68
C ARG A 278 23.71 15.37 1.00
N LYS A 279 23.74 14.23 1.68
CA LYS A 279 24.28 12.98 1.13
C LYS A 279 23.35 12.45 0.02
N ASN A 280 23.95 11.97 -1.07
CA ASN A 280 23.22 11.21 -2.09
C ASN A 280 22.58 9.95 -1.48
N ASN A 281 21.33 9.68 -1.88
CA ASN A 281 20.56 8.50 -1.49
C ASN A 281 20.55 7.43 -2.60
N GLN A 282 21.23 7.70 -3.71
CA GLN A 282 21.42 6.79 -4.81
C GLN A 282 22.86 6.28 -4.80
N ALA A 283 23.01 5.02 -5.18
CA ALA A 283 24.28 4.42 -5.57
C ALA A 283 24.23 4.15 -7.08
N PRO A 284 25.38 3.96 -7.76
CA PRO A 284 25.41 3.52 -9.14
C PRO A 284 24.50 2.32 -9.39
N HIS A 285 23.95 2.21 -10.60
CA HIS A 285 22.99 1.15 -10.92
C HIS A 285 23.61 -0.23 -10.68
N MET A 286 24.83 -0.43 -11.16
CA MET A 286 25.68 -1.59 -10.88
C MET A 286 26.81 -1.21 -9.92
N VAL A 287 27.13 -2.10 -8.99
CA VAL A 287 28.31 -2.00 -8.12
C VAL A 287 29.01 -3.35 -8.15
N GLY A 288 30.29 -3.37 -8.53
CA GLY A 288 31.08 -4.60 -8.62
C GLY A 288 30.43 -5.68 -9.51
N GLY A 289 29.75 -5.28 -10.58
CA GLY A 289 29.04 -6.21 -11.47
C GLY A 289 27.63 -6.61 -11.02
N PHE A 290 27.11 -6.13 -9.89
CA PHE A 290 25.81 -6.53 -9.33
C PHE A 290 24.82 -5.37 -9.15
N CYS A 291 23.54 -5.65 -9.34
CA CYS A 291 22.41 -4.76 -9.14
C CYS A 291 21.65 -5.08 -7.84
N LEU A 292 20.80 -4.14 -7.43
CA LEU A 292 19.87 -4.38 -6.33
C LEU A 292 18.82 -5.39 -6.81
N PHE A 293 18.56 -6.41 -5.98
CA PHE A 293 17.64 -7.53 -6.22
C PHE A 293 18.06 -8.52 -7.29
N ASP A 294 19.34 -8.54 -7.69
CA ASP A 294 19.88 -9.68 -8.43
C ASP A 294 19.80 -10.93 -7.56
N LYS A 295 19.48 -12.06 -8.19
CA LYS A 295 19.53 -13.39 -7.60
C LYS A 295 20.97 -13.88 -7.70
N VAL A 296 21.55 -14.26 -6.57
CA VAL A 296 22.95 -14.67 -6.46
C VAL A 296 23.09 -15.92 -5.60
N ARG A 297 24.11 -16.72 -5.88
CA ARG A 297 24.53 -17.84 -5.04
C ARG A 297 25.63 -17.38 -4.10
N TYR A 298 25.45 -17.58 -2.80
CA TYR A 298 26.41 -17.26 -1.75
C TYR A 298 26.59 -18.50 -0.87
N LYS A 299 27.82 -19.03 -0.80
CA LYS A 299 28.14 -20.27 -0.06
C LYS A 299 27.19 -21.45 -0.41
N GLY A 300 26.90 -21.65 -1.70
CA GLY A 300 26.00 -22.70 -2.17
C GLY A 300 24.50 -22.39 -2.05
N GLN A 301 24.09 -21.37 -1.29
CA GLN A 301 22.68 -21.00 -1.11
C GLN A 301 22.25 -19.87 -2.06
N GLU A 302 21.06 -19.98 -2.67
CA GLU A 302 20.47 -18.90 -3.46
C GLU A 302 19.85 -17.81 -2.59
N CYS A 303 20.11 -16.55 -2.94
CA CYS A 303 19.64 -15.39 -2.20
C CYS A 303 19.56 -14.15 -3.09
N PHE A 304 19.07 -13.05 -2.52
CA PHE A 304 18.88 -11.79 -3.23
C PHE A 304 19.66 -10.65 -2.58
N ILE A 305 20.24 -9.79 -3.42
CA ILE A 305 20.90 -8.58 -2.99
C ILE A 305 19.85 -7.54 -2.58
N THR A 306 19.78 -7.18 -1.31
CA THR A 306 18.80 -6.20 -0.79
C THR A 306 19.43 -4.90 -0.27
N GLY A 307 20.76 -4.85 -0.22
CA GLY A 307 21.54 -3.67 0.12
C GLY A 307 22.89 -3.70 -0.59
N ARG A 308 23.43 -2.53 -0.92
CA ARG A 308 24.68 -2.40 -1.66
C ARG A 308 25.51 -1.25 -1.09
N ARG A 309 26.80 -1.45 -0.97
CA ARG A 309 27.79 -0.45 -0.55
C ARG A 309 28.76 -0.22 -1.70
N GLN A 310 29.22 1.01 -1.89
CA GLN A 310 30.17 1.34 -2.98
C GLN A 310 31.48 0.55 -2.89
N CYS A 311 31.88 0.13 -1.69
CA CYS A 311 33.05 -0.73 -1.47
C CYS A 311 32.89 -2.20 -1.93
N GLY A 312 31.80 -2.56 -2.62
CA GLY A 312 31.59 -3.94 -3.10
C GLY A 312 31.07 -4.92 -2.03
N ALA A 313 30.50 -4.40 -0.95
CA ALA A 313 29.85 -5.20 0.09
C ALA A 313 28.31 -5.16 -0.04
N PHE A 314 27.67 -6.31 0.13
CA PHE A 314 26.26 -6.52 -0.14
C PHE A 314 25.49 -7.05 1.07
N THR A 315 24.23 -6.62 1.23
CA THR A 315 23.30 -7.21 2.19
C THR A 315 22.46 -8.25 1.46
N LEU A 316 22.48 -9.49 1.94
CA LEU A 316 21.83 -10.64 1.33
C LEU A 316 20.64 -11.09 2.18
N LYS A 317 19.52 -11.36 1.50
CA LYS A 317 18.31 -11.91 2.13
C LYS A 317 17.73 -13.05 1.31
N THR A 318 16.98 -13.94 1.97
CA THR A 318 16.13 -14.91 1.28
C THR A 318 14.97 -14.21 0.56
N PHE A 319 14.24 -14.95 -0.28
CA PHE A 319 13.00 -14.47 -0.93
C PHE A 319 12.00 -13.90 0.09
N TRP A 320 11.84 -14.60 1.21
CA TRP A 320 10.96 -14.23 2.33
C TRP A 320 11.49 -13.06 3.19
N GLY A 321 12.71 -12.58 2.90
CA GLY A 321 13.28 -11.41 3.56
C GLY A 321 14.10 -11.69 4.82
N GLN A 322 14.35 -12.97 5.14
CA GLN A 322 15.24 -13.35 6.23
C GLN A 322 16.68 -12.95 5.88
N LYS A 323 17.42 -12.39 6.84
CA LYS A 323 18.78 -11.91 6.63
C LYS A 323 19.76 -13.08 6.62
N ILE A 324 20.50 -13.25 5.53
CA ILE A 324 21.57 -14.25 5.42
C ILE A 324 22.90 -13.63 5.85
N LYS A 325 23.25 -12.47 5.29
CA LYS A 325 24.49 -11.77 5.62
C LYS A 325 24.37 -10.28 5.40
N ASP A 326 25.04 -9.50 6.24
CA ASP A 326 25.34 -8.10 5.95
C ASP A 326 26.81 -7.97 5.56
N GLY A 327 27.08 -7.23 4.49
CA GLY A 327 28.45 -6.98 4.03
C GLY A 327 29.14 -8.19 3.41
N ALA A 328 28.41 -9.04 2.69
CA ALA A 328 29.02 -10.09 1.86
C ALA A 328 29.89 -9.45 0.77
N SER A 329 31.13 -9.91 0.62
CA SER A 329 32.06 -9.43 -0.41
C SER A 329 31.63 -9.90 -1.79
N MET A 330 31.77 -9.03 -2.80
CA MET A 330 31.52 -9.34 -4.21
C MET A 330 32.20 -10.63 -4.69
N LYS A 331 33.41 -10.92 -4.19
CA LYS A 331 34.21 -12.10 -4.59
C LYS A 331 33.56 -13.43 -4.21
N LYS A 332 32.61 -13.41 -3.26
CA LYS A 332 31.92 -14.61 -2.74
C LYS A 332 30.54 -14.81 -3.38
N LEU A 333 30.17 -13.98 -4.36
CA LEU A 333 28.88 -14.02 -5.02
C LEU A 333 29.03 -14.53 -6.44
N ILE A 334 28.14 -15.43 -6.82
CA ILE A 334 27.97 -15.88 -8.20
C ILE A 334 26.60 -15.39 -8.66
N LEU A 335 26.54 -14.67 -9.79
CA LEU A 335 25.28 -14.22 -10.35
C LEU A 335 24.49 -15.43 -10.88
N VAL A 336 23.21 -15.53 -10.49
CA VAL A 336 22.28 -16.55 -10.99
C VAL A 336 21.31 -15.94 -11.99
N GLU A 337 20.68 -14.82 -11.60
CA GLU A 337 19.69 -14.13 -12.45
C GLU A 337 19.75 -12.62 -12.19
N ARG A 338 19.61 -11.82 -13.26
CA ARG A 338 19.51 -10.36 -13.17
C ARG A 338 18.11 -9.94 -12.74
N THR A 339 18.02 -8.83 -12.02
CA THR A 339 16.73 -8.28 -11.62
C THR A 339 15.85 -7.87 -12.82
N SER A 340 14.61 -8.37 -12.87
CA SER A 340 13.60 -8.03 -13.89
C SER A 340 12.50 -7.08 -13.36
N GLY A 341 12.62 -6.65 -12.11
CA GLY A 341 11.55 -5.97 -11.36
C GLY A 341 10.60 -6.92 -10.62
N TYR A 342 10.86 -8.22 -10.70
CA TYR A 342 10.29 -9.26 -9.84
C TYR A 342 11.44 -10.03 -9.17
N MET A 343 11.23 -10.47 -7.93
CA MET A 343 11.98 -11.59 -7.37
C MET A 343 11.15 -12.85 -7.63
N LYS A 344 11.80 -13.93 -8.05
CA LYS A 344 11.17 -15.21 -8.41
C LYS A 344 11.91 -16.36 -7.75
#